data_AF-A0A357MAY1-F1
#
_entry.id   AF-A0A357MAY1-F1
#
_cell.length_a   1.000
_cell.length_b   1.000
_cell.length_c   1.000
_cell.angle_alpha   90.00
_cell.angle_beta   90.00
_cell.angle_gamma   90.00
#
_symmetry.space_group_name_H-M   'P 1'
#
loop_
_entity.id
_entity.type
_entity.pdbx_description
1 polymer ?
#
loop_
_entity_poly.entity_id
_entity_poly.type
_entity_poly.pdbx_seq_one_letter_code
_entity_poly.pdbx_strand_id
1 'polypeptide(L)'
;MNGEDQEFIYKALSRAARVITLPDILSFYLQRNTSISNSYNVKKFDVVAVFKRVDAYFEAHPFEQLDMISPYIRNRELIENYFFNLKTCLNGTEGVSIQKLLRDIDHTYPELNQEMYELIRRYRGNDRRLALYIRAFLISPLLYHRFISVERGLSRFKRKESRL
;
A
#
# COMPACT_ATOMS: atom_id res chain seq x y z
N MET A 1 -8.38 -2.67 0.54
CA MET A 1 -8.99 -2.15 1.78
C MET A 1 -9.09 -0.65 1.62
N ASN A 2 -10.20 -0.06 2.05
CA ASN A 2 -10.28 1.39 2.10
C ASN A 2 -9.43 1.89 3.27
N GLY A 3 -8.93 3.13 3.16
CA GLY A 3 -8.12 3.72 4.23
C GLY A 3 -8.88 3.79 5.57
N GLU A 4 -10.20 4.02 5.55
CA GLU A 4 -11.03 4.07 6.75
C GLU A 4 -11.05 2.75 7.53
N ASP A 5 -11.11 1.60 6.83
CA ASP A 5 -11.06 0.29 7.46
C ASP A 5 -9.74 0.11 8.24
N GLN A 6 -8.63 0.53 7.63
CA GLN A 6 -7.32 0.46 8.28
C GLN A 6 -7.25 1.39 9.49
N GLU A 7 -7.76 2.62 9.39
CA GLU A 7 -7.81 3.56 10.52
C GLU A 7 -8.56 2.95 11.70
N PHE A 8 -9.75 2.40 11.45
CA PHE A 8 -10.56 1.75 12.47
C PHE A 8 -9.81 0.58 13.11
N ILE A 9 -9.21 -0.31 12.31
CA ILE A 9 -8.47 -1.48 12.80
C ILE A 9 -7.34 -1.06 13.74
N TYR A 10 -6.48 -0.11 13.33
CA TYR A 10 -5.35 0.31 14.16
C TYR A 10 -5.80 0.94 15.47
N LYS A 11 -6.79 1.85 15.43
CA LYS A 11 -7.31 2.50 16.63
C LYS A 11 -8.00 1.51 17.57
N ALA A 12 -8.84 0.63 17.04
CA ALA A 12 -9.55 -0.37 17.82
C ALA A 12 -8.58 -1.35 18.51
N LEU A 13 -7.61 -1.89 17.76
CA LEU A 13 -6.63 -2.83 18.31
C LEU A 13 -5.71 -2.18 19.34
N SER A 14 -5.29 -0.92 19.15
CA SER A 14 -4.43 -0.21 20.12
C SER A 14 -5.07 -0.01 21.49
N ARG A 15 -6.40 -0.09 21.59
CA ARG A 15 -7.16 0.11 22.83
C ARG A 15 -7.84 -1.17 23.33
N ALA A 16 -7.70 -2.28 22.60
CA ALA A 16 -8.35 -3.53 22.95
C ALA A 16 -7.68 -4.15 24.17
N ALA A 17 -8.42 -4.29 25.28
CA ALA A 17 -7.94 -5.00 26.45
C ALA A 17 -7.73 -6.51 26.20
N ARG A 18 -8.45 -7.06 25.21
CA ARG A 18 -8.38 -8.46 24.80
C ARG A 18 -8.70 -8.60 23.33
N VAL A 19 -7.92 -9.42 22.63
CA VAL A 19 -8.18 -9.85 21.24
C VAL A 19 -8.49 -11.34 21.27
N ILE A 20 -9.61 -11.74 20.65
CA ILE A 20 -10.01 -13.14 20.50
C ILE A 20 -9.95 -13.48 19.02
N THR A 21 -9.22 -14.52 18.66
CA THR A 21 -9.12 -15.02 17.29
C THR A 21 -10.05 -16.22 17.12
N LEU A 22 -10.83 -16.22 16.03
CA LEU A 22 -11.66 -17.36 15.63
C LEU A 22 -11.02 -17.99 14.38
N PRO A 23 -10.65 -19.28 14.42
CA PRO A 23 -9.97 -19.93 13.30
C PRO A 23 -10.92 -20.26 12.13
N ASP A 24 -12.22 -20.11 12.33
CA ASP A 24 -13.24 -20.44 11.33
C ASP A 24 -13.46 -19.32 10.31
N ILE A 25 -13.72 -19.69 9.06
CA ILE A 25 -14.06 -18.73 8.01
C ILE A 25 -15.51 -18.27 8.22
N LEU A 26 -15.68 -17.05 8.72
CA LEU A 26 -17.01 -16.48 8.98
C LEU A 26 -17.60 -15.72 7.79
N SER A 27 -16.77 -15.25 6.86
CA SER A 27 -17.21 -14.47 5.71
C SER A 27 -16.27 -14.62 4.51
N PHE A 28 -16.80 -14.38 3.30
CA PHE A 28 -16.03 -14.35 2.07
C PHE A 28 -16.14 -12.99 1.40
N TYR A 29 -14.99 -12.39 1.08
CA TYR A 29 -14.95 -11.19 0.24
C TYR A 29 -15.04 -11.56 -1.23
N LEU A 30 -16.15 -11.19 -1.87
CA LEU A 30 -16.33 -11.40 -3.31
C LEU A 30 -15.57 -10.32 -4.10
N GLN A 31 -14.46 -10.71 -4.73
CA GLN A 31 -13.75 -9.83 -5.65
C GLN A 31 -14.45 -9.78 -7.01
N ARG A 32 -14.99 -8.62 -7.36
CA ARG A 32 -15.53 -8.34 -8.70
C ARG A 32 -14.51 -7.58 -9.54
N ASN A 33 -14.56 -7.76 -10.86
CA ASN A 33 -13.69 -7.04 -11.80
C ASN A 33 -13.90 -5.51 -11.74
N THR A 34 -15.08 -5.08 -11.31
CA THR A 34 -15.44 -3.67 -11.06
C THR A 34 -15.01 -3.14 -9.69
N SER A 35 -14.31 -3.95 -8.88
CA SER A 35 -13.85 -3.51 -7.56
C SER A 35 -12.85 -2.35 -7.69
N ILE A 36 -12.97 -1.38 -6.79
CA ILE A 36 -12.04 -0.24 -6.70
C ILE A 36 -10.60 -0.72 -6.61
N SER A 37 -10.34 -1.83 -5.90
CA SER A 37 -9.02 -2.44 -5.79
C SER A 37 -8.37 -2.76 -7.14
N ASN A 38 -9.14 -3.07 -8.18
CA ASN A 38 -8.63 -3.45 -9.51
C ASN A 38 -8.76 -2.36 -10.58
N SER A 39 -9.20 -1.16 -10.23
CA SER A 39 -9.32 -0.04 -11.17
C SER A 39 -8.29 1.06 -10.91
N TYR A 40 -8.08 1.90 -11.92
CA TYR A 40 -7.40 3.18 -11.75
C TYR A 40 -8.23 4.08 -10.84
N ASN A 41 -7.75 4.33 -9.62
CA ASN A 41 -8.40 5.24 -8.69
C ASN A 41 -7.35 5.88 -7.77
N VAL A 42 -7.13 7.19 -7.98
CA VAL A 42 -6.19 7.99 -7.18
C VAL A 42 -6.62 8.11 -5.72
N LYS A 43 -7.91 7.93 -5.39
CA LYS A 43 -8.37 7.93 -3.99
C LYS A 43 -7.79 6.80 -3.14
N LYS A 44 -7.21 5.77 -3.76
CA LYS A 44 -6.47 4.73 -3.02
C LYS A 44 -5.34 5.29 -2.16
N PHE A 45 -4.80 6.45 -2.53
CA PHE A 45 -3.71 7.12 -1.84
C PHE A 45 -4.15 7.90 -0.58
N ASP A 46 -5.46 7.98 -0.28
CA ASP A 46 -5.99 8.48 1.01
C ASP A 46 -5.39 7.74 2.23
N VAL A 47 -4.91 6.52 2.00
CA VAL A 47 -4.25 5.69 3.01
C VAL A 47 -3.09 6.41 3.70
N VAL A 48 -2.40 7.32 3.01
CA VAL A 48 -1.29 8.07 3.62
C VAL A 48 -1.80 9.05 4.68
N ALA A 49 -2.88 9.78 4.37
CA ALA A 49 -3.52 10.67 5.31
C ALA A 49 -4.11 9.90 6.50
N VAL A 50 -4.65 8.70 6.26
CA VAL A 50 -5.09 7.79 7.32
C VAL A 50 -3.96 7.44 8.28
N PHE A 51 -2.81 7.00 7.76
CA PHE A 51 -1.69 6.61 8.62
C PHE A 51 -1.15 7.79 9.44
N LYS A 52 -1.17 9.01 8.91
CA LYS A 52 -0.88 10.23 9.68
C LYS A 52 -1.88 10.44 10.82
N ARG A 53 -3.18 10.22 10.58
CA ARG A 53 -4.21 10.31 11.64
C ARG A 53 -4.08 9.21 12.69
N VAL A 54 -3.71 7.99 12.28
CA VAL A 54 -3.44 6.87 13.20
C VAL A 54 -2.25 7.20 14.09
N ASP A 55 -1.16 7.71 13.50
CA ASP A 55 0.02 8.10 14.25
C ASP A 55 -0.28 9.22 15.24
N ALA A 56 -0.95 10.30 14.81
CA ALA A 56 -1.40 11.37 15.70
C ALA A 56 -2.32 10.86 16.82
N TYR A 57 -3.20 9.90 16.52
CA TYR A 57 -4.05 9.28 17.53
C TYR A 57 -3.24 8.48 18.56
N PHE A 58 -2.20 7.77 18.13
CA PHE A 58 -1.32 7.01 19.02
C PHE A 58 -0.47 7.90 19.92
N GLU A 59 0.07 9.00 19.39
CA GLU A 59 0.78 10.01 20.19
C GLU A 59 -0.14 10.62 21.26
N ALA A 60 -1.43 10.86 20.91
CA ALA A 60 -2.43 11.36 21.85
C ALA A 60 -2.94 10.30 22.85
N HIS A 61 -2.85 9.01 22.52
CA HIS A 61 -3.32 7.89 23.34
C HIS A 61 -2.27 6.78 23.45
N PRO A 62 -1.16 7.02 24.17
CA PRO A 62 -0.09 6.04 24.28
C PRO A 62 -0.56 4.70 24.83
N PHE A 63 0.08 3.64 24.38
CA PHE A 63 -0.17 2.27 24.80
C PHE A 63 1.15 1.49 24.85
N GLU A 64 1.12 0.34 25.50
CA GLU A 64 2.29 -0.52 25.61
C GLU A 64 2.78 -0.93 24.20
N GLN A 65 4.09 -0.89 23.96
CA GLN A 65 4.74 -1.18 22.67
C GLN A 65 4.53 -0.12 21.57
N LEU A 66 3.99 1.07 21.86
CA LEU A 66 3.88 2.16 20.89
C LEU A 66 5.21 2.45 20.19
N ASP A 67 6.32 2.53 20.93
CA ASP A 67 7.66 2.80 20.40
C ASP A 67 8.14 1.76 19.39
N MET A 68 7.61 0.53 19.47
CA MET A 68 7.88 -0.53 18.51
C MET A 68 6.96 -0.44 17.29
N ILE A 69 5.67 -0.16 17.52
CA ILE A 69 4.62 -0.23 16.48
C ILE A 69 4.59 1.03 15.60
N SER A 70 4.76 2.21 16.19
CA SER A 70 4.66 3.46 15.44
C SER A 70 5.74 3.58 14.35
N PRO A 71 7.04 3.27 14.58
CA PRO A 71 8.03 3.26 13.50
C PRO A 71 7.73 2.23 12.41
N TYR A 72 7.14 1.09 12.77
CA TYR A 72 6.75 0.07 11.81
C TYR A 72 5.63 0.57 10.88
N ILE A 73 4.60 1.20 11.45
CA ILE A 73 3.49 1.79 10.70
C ILE A 73 3.97 2.97 9.84
N ARG A 74 4.71 3.91 10.45
CA ARG A 74 5.20 5.13 9.79
C ARG A 74 6.13 4.85 8.61
N ASN A 75 6.97 3.81 8.71
CA ASN A 75 8.00 3.56 7.70
C ASN A 75 7.66 2.40 6.77
N ARG A 76 7.21 1.26 7.28
CA ARG A 76 7.05 0.06 6.46
C ARG A 76 5.67 0.02 5.82
N GLU A 77 4.61 0.07 6.63
CA GLU A 77 3.23 -0.09 6.14
C GLU A 77 2.84 1.00 5.15
N LEU A 78 3.23 2.24 5.40
CA LEU A 78 3.02 3.37 4.48
C LEU A 78 3.66 3.15 3.11
N ILE A 79 4.93 2.73 3.08
CA ILE A 79 5.66 2.49 1.82
C ILE A 79 5.07 1.29 1.08
N GLU A 80 4.73 0.21 1.79
CA GLU A 80 4.10 -0.98 1.20
C GLU A 80 2.74 -0.64 0.58
N ASN A 81 1.88 0.10 1.29
CA ASN A 81 0.58 0.52 0.78
C ASN A 81 0.73 1.44 -0.44
N TYR A 82 1.70 2.36 -0.43
CA TYR A 82 1.97 3.23 -1.57
C TYR A 82 2.36 2.43 -2.83
N PHE A 83 3.33 1.51 -2.71
CA PHE A 83 3.72 0.65 -3.85
C PHE A 83 2.62 -0.32 -4.27
N PHE A 84 1.81 -0.82 -3.33
CA PHE A 84 0.65 -1.64 -3.64
C PHE A 84 -0.38 -0.85 -4.47
N ASN A 85 -0.66 0.39 -4.10
CA ASN A 85 -1.60 1.26 -4.80
C ASN A 85 -1.09 1.66 -6.18
N LEU A 86 0.21 1.99 -6.32
CA LEU A 86 0.85 2.20 -7.62
C LEU A 86 0.69 0.97 -8.51
N LYS A 87 1.01 -0.21 -7.98
CA LYS A 87 0.93 -1.48 -8.71
C LYS A 87 -0.49 -1.78 -9.16
N THR A 88 -1.49 -1.61 -8.30
CA THR A 88 -2.89 -1.90 -8.66
C THR A 88 -3.45 -0.90 -9.67
N CYS A 89 -3.10 0.39 -9.57
CA CYS A 89 -3.51 1.38 -10.57
C CYS A 89 -2.91 1.10 -11.95
N LEU A 90 -1.61 0.79 -12.01
CA LEU A 90 -0.90 0.52 -13.27
C LEU A 90 -1.29 -0.83 -13.89
N ASN A 91 -1.51 -1.86 -13.06
CA ASN A 91 -1.86 -3.18 -13.56
C ASN A 91 -3.36 -3.35 -13.86
N GLY A 92 -4.22 -2.56 -13.19
CA GLY A 92 -5.67 -2.62 -13.31
C GLY A 92 -6.25 -1.84 -14.48
N THR A 93 -5.44 -1.04 -15.18
CA THR A 93 -5.93 -0.22 -16.30
C THR A 93 -4.87 -0.14 -17.39
N GLU A 94 -5.25 -0.60 -18.59
CA GLU A 94 -4.36 -0.60 -19.75
C GLU A 94 -4.07 0.83 -20.24
N GLY A 95 -2.86 1.05 -20.76
CA GLY A 95 -2.46 2.34 -21.34
C GLY A 95 -2.11 3.44 -20.34
N VAL A 96 -2.25 3.21 -19.03
CA VAL A 96 -1.85 4.18 -18.00
C VAL A 96 -0.34 4.17 -17.82
N SER A 97 0.30 5.34 -17.96
CA SER A 97 1.71 5.51 -17.64
C SER A 97 1.91 5.93 -16.18
N ILE A 98 3.04 5.54 -15.60
CA ILE A 98 3.39 5.97 -14.24
C ILE A 98 3.54 7.49 -14.11
N GLN A 99 3.99 8.19 -15.16
CA GLN A 99 4.06 9.66 -15.11
C GLN A 99 2.67 10.30 -15.07
N LYS A 100 1.67 9.70 -15.73
CA LYS A 100 0.29 10.15 -15.61
C LYS A 100 -0.21 9.91 -14.17
N LEU A 101 -0.02 8.71 -13.65
CA LEU A 101 -0.44 8.37 -12.29
C LEU A 101 0.18 9.29 -11.24
N LEU A 102 1.49 9.54 -11.28
CA LEU A 102 2.16 10.43 -10.35
C LEU A 102 1.62 11.86 -10.44
N ARG A 103 1.40 12.40 -11.65
CA ARG A 103 0.78 13.72 -11.82
C ARG A 103 -0.65 13.79 -11.27
N ASP A 104 -1.45 12.76 -11.50
CA ASP A 104 -2.83 12.72 -10.99
C ASP A 104 -2.84 12.61 -9.46
N ILE A 105 -1.87 11.89 -8.87
CA ILE A 105 -1.64 11.85 -7.42
C ILE A 105 -1.30 13.25 -6.91
N ASP A 106 -0.30 13.94 -7.47
CA ASP A 106 0.11 15.28 -7.00
C ASP A 106 -1.00 16.31 -7.17
N HIS A 107 -1.83 16.18 -8.21
CA HIS A 107 -2.99 17.05 -8.41
C HIS A 107 -4.06 16.85 -7.33
N THR A 108 -4.29 15.59 -6.91
CA THR A 108 -5.33 15.26 -5.91
C THR A 108 -4.82 15.44 -4.48
N TYR A 109 -3.55 15.12 -4.25
CA TYR A 109 -2.85 15.17 -2.97
C TYR A 109 -1.51 15.88 -3.17
N PRO A 110 -1.51 17.22 -3.08
CA PRO A 110 -0.28 17.99 -3.20
C PRO A 110 0.81 17.48 -2.26
N GLU A 111 2.05 17.43 -2.75
CA GLU A 111 3.26 17.01 -2.03
C GLU A 111 3.35 15.52 -1.66
N LEU A 112 2.30 14.72 -1.88
CA LEU A 112 2.28 13.33 -1.46
C LEU A 112 3.43 12.50 -2.06
N ASN A 113 3.69 12.65 -3.37
CA ASN A 113 4.78 11.91 -4.00
C ASN A 113 6.15 12.30 -3.43
N GLN A 114 6.32 13.58 -3.08
CA GLN A 114 7.55 14.09 -2.49
C GLN A 114 7.75 13.52 -1.07
N GLU A 115 6.72 13.56 -0.23
CA GLU A 115 6.76 12.96 1.11
C GLU A 115 7.10 11.47 1.04
N MET A 116 6.43 10.74 0.15
CA MET A 116 6.69 9.31 -0.05
C MET A 116 8.11 9.07 -0.56
N TYR A 117 8.63 9.91 -1.44
CA TYR A 117 10.00 9.82 -1.93
C TYR A 117 11.02 9.96 -0.78
N GLU A 118 10.79 10.87 0.16
CA GLU A 118 11.65 11.04 1.33
C GLU A 118 11.61 9.84 2.28
N LEU A 119 10.43 9.30 2.54
CA LEU A 119 10.26 8.08 3.33
C LEU A 119 10.98 6.89 2.68
N ILE A 120 10.79 6.73 1.35
CA ILE A 120 11.40 5.65 0.57
C ILE A 120 12.93 5.72 0.62
N ARG A 121 13.53 6.91 0.53
CA ARG A 121 14.99 7.08 0.61
C ARG A 121 15.57 6.69 1.97
N ARG A 122 14.77 6.81 3.04
CA ARG A 122 15.20 6.52 4.42
C ARG A 122 14.88 5.09 4.84
N TYR A 123 14.22 4.30 4.00
CA TYR A 123 13.82 2.93 4.33
C TYR A 123 15.03 2.03 4.63
N ARG A 124 15.02 1.39 5.81
CA ARG A 124 16.06 0.46 6.28
C ARG A 124 15.54 -0.95 6.56
N GLY A 125 14.34 -1.29 6.10
CA GLY A 125 13.74 -2.60 6.39
C GLY A 125 14.34 -3.75 5.58
N ASN A 126 14.03 -4.98 6.00
CA ASN A 126 14.65 -6.21 5.48
C ASN A 126 13.82 -6.92 4.40
N ASP A 127 12.67 -6.37 4.00
CA ASP A 127 11.85 -6.94 2.94
C ASP A 127 12.58 -6.81 1.58
N ARG A 128 13.05 -7.94 1.05
CA ARG A 128 13.82 -8.01 -0.20
C ARG A 128 13.00 -7.58 -1.42
N ARG A 129 11.71 -7.88 -1.45
CA ARG A 129 10.83 -7.54 -2.57
C ARG A 129 10.55 -6.04 -2.55
N LEU A 130 10.24 -5.49 -1.39
CA LEU A 130 10.04 -4.05 -1.24
C LEU A 130 11.32 -3.28 -1.56
N ALA A 131 12.48 -3.76 -1.10
CA ALA A 131 13.77 -3.16 -1.40
C ALA A 131 14.04 -3.11 -2.92
N LEU A 132 13.61 -4.13 -3.68
CA LEU A 132 13.72 -4.14 -5.13
C LEU A 132 12.83 -3.07 -5.78
N TYR A 133 11.57 -2.95 -5.33
CA TYR A 133 10.64 -1.91 -5.80
C TYR A 133 11.18 -0.51 -5.51
N ILE A 134 11.68 -0.29 -4.30
CA ILE A 134 12.30 0.96 -3.86
C ILE A 134 13.47 1.30 -4.78
N ARG A 135 14.42 0.39 -4.98
CA ARG A 135 15.59 0.62 -5.84
C ARG A 135 15.18 0.96 -7.27
N ALA A 136 14.26 0.18 -7.84
CA ALA A 136 13.76 0.44 -9.20
C ALA A 136 13.12 1.83 -9.31
N PHE A 137 12.27 2.20 -8.35
CA PHE A 137 11.56 3.47 -8.32
C PHE A 137 12.49 4.67 -8.11
N LEU A 138 13.48 4.56 -7.22
CA LEU A 138 14.48 5.60 -6.95
C LEU A 138 15.41 5.85 -8.15
N ILE A 139 15.74 4.82 -8.93
CA ILE A 139 16.46 5.01 -10.20
C ILE A 139 15.55 5.72 -11.21
N SER A 140 14.33 5.21 -11.39
CA SER A 140 13.31 5.87 -12.19
C SER A 140 11.93 5.22 -11.95
N PRO A 141 10.86 6.01 -11.78
CA PRO A 141 9.50 5.47 -11.75
C PRO A 141 9.18 4.59 -12.98
N LEU A 142 9.74 4.91 -14.15
CA LEU A 142 9.59 4.10 -15.37
C LEU A 142 10.18 2.70 -15.23
N LEU A 143 11.33 2.57 -14.56
CA LEU A 143 11.97 1.28 -14.33
C LEU A 143 11.11 0.41 -13.44
N TYR A 144 10.57 0.99 -12.36
CA TYR A 144 9.57 0.31 -11.52
C TYR A 144 8.34 -0.13 -12.32
N HIS A 145 7.78 0.74 -13.18
CA HIS A 145 6.61 0.40 -13.99
C HIS A 145 6.88 -0.78 -14.95
N ARG A 146 8.04 -0.81 -15.60
CA ARG A 146 8.47 -1.93 -16.43
C ARG A 146 8.62 -3.21 -15.60
N PHE A 147 9.22 -3.11 -14.42
CA PHE A 147 9.41 -4.25 -13.52
C PHE A 147 8.07 -4.93 -13.18
N ILE A 148 7.08 -4.16 -12.71
CA ILE A 148 5.77 -4.72 -12.33
C ILE A 148 4.98 -5.25 -13.53
N SER A 149 5.22 -4.70 -14.73
CA SER A 149 4.59 -5.18 -15.97
C SER A 149 5.09 -6.57 -16.36
N VAL A 150 6.40 -6.80 -16.24
CA VAL A 150 7.01 -8.12 -16.45
C VAL A 150 6.52 -9.12 -15.41
N GLU A 151 6.49 -8.72 -14.13
CA GLU A 151 5.99 -9.56 -13.03
C GLU A 151 4.54 -10.01 -13.25
N ARG A 152 3.68 -9.11 -13.73
CA ARG A 152 2.29 -9.43 -14.13
C ARG A 152 2.25 -10.43 -15.29
N GLY A 153 3.10 -10.25 -16.31
CA GLY A 153 3.19 -11.17 -17.45
C GLY A 153 3.56 -12.59 -17.03
N LEU A 154 4.60 -12.73 -16.20
CA LEU A 154 5.04 -14.03 -15.65
C LEU A 154 3.95 -14.69 -14.81
N SER A 155 3.25 -13.92 -13.98
CA SER A 155 2.16 -14.43 -13.14
C SER A 155 0.98 -14.96 -13.97
N ARG A 156 0.63 -14.27 -15.07
CA ARG A 156 -0.41 -14.72 -16.02
C ARG A 156 -0.01 -16.01 -16.73
N PHE A 157 1.26 -16.12 -17.14
CA PHE A 157 1.79 -17.32 -17.78
C PHE A 157 1.73 -18.54 -16.86
N LYS A 158 2.21 -18.40 -15.62
CA LYS A 158 2.20 -19.47 -14.61
C LYS A 158 0.79 -19.96 -14.25
N ARG A 159 -0.19 -19.05 -14.24
CA ARG A 159 -1.61 -19.37 -13.99
C ARG A 159 -2.27 -20.10 -15.16
N LYS A 160 -1.74 -19.95 -16.37
CA LYS A 160 -2.19 -20.67 -17.57
C LYS A 160 -1.65 -22.09 -17.60
N GLU A 161 -0.39 -22.29 -17.21
CA GLU A 161 0.22 -23.63 -17.09
C GLU A 161 -0.43 -24.49 -16.00
N SER A 162 -0.84 -23.90 -14.87
CA SER A 162 -1.49 -24.62 -13.76
C SER A 162 -2.98 -24.96 -14.01
N ARG A 163 -3.50 -24.64 -15.21
CA ARG A 163 -4.86 -24.98 -15.67
C ARG A 163 -4.86 -25.94 -16.86
N LEU A 164 -3.68 -26.37 -17.30
CA LEU A 164 -3.45 -27.42 -18.29
C LEU A 164 -3.04 -28.71 -17.56
#